data_AF-A0A938NSJ3-F1
#
_entry.id   AF-A0A938NSJ3-F1
#
_cell.length_a   1.000
_cell.length_b   1.000
_cell.length_c   1.000
_cell.angle_alpha   90.00
_cell.angle_beta   90.00
_cell.angle_gamma   90.00
#
_symmetry.space_group_name_H-M   'P 1'
#
loop_
_entity.id
_entity.type
_entity.pdbx_description
1 polymer ?
#
loop_
_entity_poly.entity_id
_entity_poly.type
_entity_poly.pdbx_seq_one_letter_code
_entity_poly.pdbx_strand_id
1 'polypeptide(L)'
;MAKIVRKSVIVVLAVLLVAVSGYVFAQEKYSDAALKKIDELKILSRDKKDMPETLPGVKMITTDELKKWLDEGKKFILLDNRVPADYEREHIPSAPRLSPDDLMEKGPAYAAKFAKKDDIIVGY
;
A
#
# COMPACT_ATOMS: atom_id res chain seq x y z
N MET A 1 1.99 6.66 -53.90
CA MET A 1 1.15 6.45 -52.69
C MET A 1 1.65 5.33 -51.76
N ALA A 2 2.19 4.21 -52.25
CA ALA A 2 2.62 3.08 -51.40
C ALA A 2 3.71 3.38 -50.33
N LYS A 3 4.64 4.33 -50.59
CA LYS A 3 5.72 4.69 -49.64
C LYS A 3 5.20 5.49 -48.42
N ILE A 4 4.13 6.26 -48.56
CA ILE A 4 3.54 7.06 -47.48
C ILE A 4 2.74 6.15 -46.55
N VAL A 5 1.93 5.24 -47.11
CA VAL A 5 1.18 4.23 -46.35
C VAL A 5 2.12 3.34 -45.52
N ARG A 6 3.26 2.91 -46.10
CA ARG A 6 4.25 2.10 -45.38
C ARG A 6 4.91 2.85 -44.22
N LYS A 7 5.18 4.16 -44.36
CA LYS A 7 5.71 4.99 -43.24
C LYS A 7 4.67 5.21 -42.16
N SER A 8 3.42 5.48 -42.52
CA SER A 8 2.32 5.65 -41.55
C SER A 8 2.04 4.38 -40.75
N VAL A 9 2.09 3.19 -41.38
CA VAL A 9 1.91 1.90 -40.69
C VAL A 9 3.05 1.61 -39.72
N ILE A 10 4.30 1.91 -40.08
CA ILE A 10 5.46 1.71 -39.19
C ILE A 10 5.38 2.62 -37.96
N VAL A 11 4.94 3.88 -38.14
CA VAL A 11 4.76 4.82 -37.02
C VAL A 11 3.66 4.36 -36.08
N VAL A 12 2.53 3.88 -36.61
CA VAL A 12 1.44 3.33 -35.78
C VAL A 12 1.89 2.09 -35.01
N LEU A 13 2.67 1.20 -35.63
CA LEU A 13 3.21 0.01 -34.97
C LEU A 13 4.22 0.37 -33.86
N ALA A 14 5.06 1.39 -34.08
CA ALA A 14 6.01 1.87 -33.10
C ALA A 14 5.32 2.53 -31.89
N VAL A 15 4.27 3.32 -32.13
CA VAL A 15 3.45 3.92 -31.06
C VAL A 15 2.73 2.83 -30.25
N LEU A 16 2.22 1.78 -30.90
CA LEU A 16 1.65 0.61 -30.24
C LEU A 16 2.67 -0.13 -29.39
N LEU A 17 3.89 -0.35 -29.89
CA LEU A 17 4.97 -0.97 -29.13
C LEU A 17 5.37 -0.15 -27.90
N VAL A 18 5.47 1.18 -28.04
CA VAL A 18 5.78 2.08 -26.92
C VAL A 18 4.64 2.08 -25.89
N ALA A 19 3.38 2.12 -26.33
CA ALA A 19 2.21 2.07 -25.45
C ALA A 19 2.11 0.73 -24.68
N VAL A 20 2.38 -0.40 -25.35
CA VAL A 20 2.41 -1.72 -24.72
C VAL A 20 3.57 -1.85 -23.74
N SER A 21 4.76 -1.33 -24.08
CA SER A 21 5.89 -1.31 -23.13
C SER A 21 5.64 -0.44 -21.91
N GLY A 22 4.94 0.69 -22.06
CA GLY A 22 4.54 1.55 -20.95
C GLY A 22 3.54 0.88 -20.00
N TYR A 23 2.60 0.10 -20.54
CA TYR A 23 1.66 -0.69 -19.75
C TYR A 23 2.36 -1.82 -18.97
N VAL A 24 3.32 -2.52 -19.58
CA VAL A 24 4.08 -3.59 -18.92
C VAL A 24 4.95 -3.04 -17.76
N PHE A 25 5.59 -1.88 -17.95
CA PHE A 25 6.36 -1.21 -16.89
C PHE A 25 5.51 -0.73 -15.70
N ALA A 26 4.25 -0.35 -15.93
CA ALA A 26 3.33 0.02 -14.86
C ALA A 26 2.87 -1.19 -14.03
N GLN A 27 2.77 -2.37 -14.66
CA GLN A 27 2.35 -3.61 -14.02
C GLN A 27 3.44 -4.22 -13.13
N GLU A 28 4.73 -3.98 -13.40
CA GLU A 28 5.82 -4.49 -12.54
C GLU A 28 5.86 -3.91 -11.12
N LYS A 29 5.19 -2.79 -10.86
CA LYS A 29 5.20 -2.17 -9.52
C LYS A 29 4.45 -2.97 -8.45
N TYR A 30 3.57 -3.89 -8.85
CA TYR A 30 2.83 -4.74 -7.95
C TYR A 30 2.83 -6.18 -8.49
N SER A 31 3.33 -7.12 -7.70
CA SER A 31 3.30 -8.55 -8.04
C SER A 31 1.88 -9.01 -8.42
N ASP A 32 1.74 -9.95 -9.35
CA ASP A 32 0.45 -10.58 -9.68
C ASP A 32 -0.27 -11.13 -8.43
N ALA A 33 0.48 -11.56 -7.40
CA ALA A 33 -0.09 -11.97 -6.13
C ALA A 33 -0.72 -10.80 -5.33
N ALA A 34 -0.16 -9.60 -5.45
CA ALA A 34 -0.71 -8.39 -4.83
C ALA A 34 -1.97 -7.92 -5.57
N LEU A 35 -1.94 -7.92 -6.91
CA LEU A 35 -3.11 -7.62 -7.75
C LEU A 35 -4.29 -8.55 -7.44
N LYS A 36 -4.03 -9.85 -7.31
CA LYS A 36 -5.06 -10.84 -6.98
C LYS A 36 -5.67 -10.62 -5.59
N LYS A 37 -4.84 -10.27 -4.60
CA LYS A 37 -5.33 -9.91 -3.26
C LYS A 37 -6.15 -8.61 -3.26
N ILE A 38 -5.79 -7.63 -4.09
CA ILE A 38 -6.54 -6.39 -4.25
C ILE A 38 -7.92 -6.68 -4.85
N ASP A 39 -8.00 -7.55 -5.85
CA ASP A 39 -9.28 -7.96 -6.44
C ASP A 39 -10.14 -8.74 -5.44
N GLU A 40 -9.57 -9.66 -4.67
CA GLU A 40 -10.27 -10.37 -3.58
C GLU A 40 -10.82 -9.40 -2.52
N LEU A 41 -10.00 -8.42 -2.09
CA LEU A 41 -10.42 -7.37 -1.15
C LEU A 41 -11.55 -6.51 -1.73
N LYS A 42 -11.51 -6.20 -3.03
CA LYS A 42 -12.53 -5.41 -3.73
C LYS A 42 -13.86 -6.16 -3.86
N ILE A 43 -13.80 -7.48 -4.04
CA ILE A 43 -14.98 -8.36 -4.02
C ILE A 43 -15.56 -8.44 -2.61
N LEU A 44 -14.71 -8.57 -1.57
CA LEU A 44 -15.15 -8.49 -0.17
C LEU A 44 -15.82 -7.16 0.17
N SER A 45 -15.28 -6.03 -0.31
CA SER A 45 -15.88 -4.70 -0.12
C SER A 45 -17.23 -4.55 -0.80
N ARG A 46 -17.46 -5.24 -1.92
CA ARG A 46 -18.73 -5.18 -2.66
C ARG A 46 -19.85 -5.93 -1.95
N ASP A 47 -19.53 -7.00 -1.22
CA ASP A 47 -20.50 -7.85 -0.54
C ASP A 47 -20.93 -7.33 0.85
N LYS A 48 -20.48 -6.13 1.27
CA LYS A 48 -20.79 -5.50 2.57
C LYS A 48 -20.62 -6.44 3.77
N LYS A 49 -19.78 -7.46 3.63
CA LYS A 49 -19.42 -8.32 4.74
C LYS A 49 -18.46 -7.50 5.58
N ASP A 50 -18.80 -7.28 6.85
CA ASP A 50 -17.96 -6.54 7.78
C ASP A 50 -16.50 -6.98 7.60
N MET A 51 -15.61 -6.01 7.40
CA MET A 51 -14.17 -6.28 7.33
C MET A 51 -13.84 -7.15 8.56
N PRO A 52 -13.18 -8.31 8.38
CA PRO A 52 -12.88 -9.15 9.52
C PRO A 52 -12.09 -8.31 10.54
N GLU A 53 -12.45 -8.40 11.82
CA GLU A 53 -11.82 -7.61 12.90
C GLU A 53 -10.29 -7.73 12.88
N THR A 54 -9.78 -8.84 12.34
CA THR A 54 -8.37 -9.06 12.08
C THR A 54 -8.17 -9.68 10.70
N LEU A 55 -7.10 -9.24 10.02
CA LEU A 55 -6.61 -9.93 8.83
C LEU A 55 -5.86 -11.20 9.26
N PRO A 56 -5.99 -12.33 8.53
CA PRO A 56 -5.26 -13.55 8.85
C PRO A 56 -3.74 -13.29 8.85
N GLY A 57 -3.10 -13.53 10.00
CA GLY A 57 -1.67 -13.24 10.23
C GLY A 57 -1.40 -11.94 10.99
N VAL A 58 -2.41 -11.12 11.27
CA VAL A 58 -2.30 -9.91 12.10
C VAL A 58 -2.85 -10.22 13.50
N LYS A 59 -2.01 -10.06 14.52
CA LYS A 59 -2.42 -10.23 15.91
C LYS A 59 -3.07 -8.94 16.42
N MET A 60 -4.30 -9.03 16.91
CA MET A 60 -4.91 -7.93 17.67
C MET A 60 -4.30 -7.88 19.07
N ILE A 61 -3.93 -6.68 19.51
CA ILE A 61 -3.48 -6.42 20.87
C ILE A 61 -4.45 -5.44 21.53
N THR A 62 -4.59 -5.54 22.85
CA THR A 62 -5.43 -4.60 23.61
C THR A 62 -4.63 -3.37 24.03
N THR A 63 -5.34 -2.30 24.42
CA THR A 63 -4.71 -1.08 24.97
C THR A 63 -3.84 -1.39 26.19
N ASP A 64 -4.27 -2.32 27.05
CA ASP A 64 -3.51 -2.73 28.23
C ASP A 64 -2.21 -3.45 27.87
N GLU A 65 -2.22 -4.27 26.81
CA GLU A 65 -1.01 -4.93 26.31
C GLU A 65 -0.04 -3.92 25.69
N LEU A 66 -0.55 -2.96 24.93
CA LEU A 66 0.27 -1.87 24.37
C LEU A 66 0.92 -1.04 25.48
N LYS A 67 0.15 -0.72 26.53
CA LYS A 67 0.68 -0.01 27.69
C LYS A 67 1.76 -0.80 28.41
N LYS A 68 1.58 -2.11 28.60
CA LYS A 68 2.64 -2.97 29.14
C LYS A 68 3.89 -2.96 28.28
N TRP A 69 3.77 -2.98 26.95
CA TRP A 69 4.94 -2.92 26.07
C TRP A 69 5.68 -1.58 26.17
N LEU A 70 4.94 -0.47 26.34
CA LEU A 70 5.52 0.85 26.63
C LEU A 70 6.27 0.83 27.97
N ASP A 71 5.64 0.30 29.02
CA ASP A 71 6.20 0.25 30.37
C ASP A 71 7.41 -0.71 30.47
N GLU A 72 7.39 -1.81 29.73
CA GLU A 72 8.48 -2.80 29.64
C GLU A 72 9.65 -2.35 28.74
N GLY A 73 9.50 -1.23 28.03
CA GLY A 73 10.52 -0.74 27.09
C GLY A 73 10.76 -1.67 25.91
N LYS A 74 9.73 -2.43 25.51
CA LYS A 74 9.81 -3.38 24.40
C LYS A 74 10.08 -2.61 23.10
N LYS A 75 10.91 -3.16 22.21
CA LYS A 75 11.13 -2.58 20.88
C LYS A 75 9.94 -2.88 19.97
N PHE A 76 9.14 -1.86 19.69
CA PHE A 76 8.06 -1.89 18.71
C PHE A 76 7.91 -0.50 18.07
N ILE A 77 7.21 -0.43 16.95
CA ILE A 77 6.94 0.81 16.21
C ILE A 77 5.43 1.01 16.18
N LEU A 78 4.97 2.12 16.75
CA LEU A 78 3.56 2.50 16.77
C LEU A 78 3.28 3.37 15.55
N LEU A 79 2.41 2.93 14.66
CA LEU A 79 2.03 3.66 13.44
C LEU A 79 0.57 4.08 13.51
N ASP A 80 0.32 5.34 13.16
CA ASP A 80 -1.03 5.87 13.03
C ASP A 80 -1.43 5.84 11.55
N ASN A 81 -2.52 5.14 11.22
CA ASN A 81 -2.99 4.99 9.85
C ASN A 81 -4.06 6.01 9.43
N ARG A 82 -4.44 6.92 10.33
CA ARG A 82 -5.57 7.83 10.14
C ARG A 82 -5.27 8.93 9.13
N VAL A 83 -6.34 9.57 8.67
CA VAL A 83 -6.27 10.73 7.78
C VAL A 83 -5.51 11.88 8.46
N PRO A 84 -4.83 12.75 7.69
CA PRO A 84 -4.00 13.82 8.24
C PRO A 84 -4.75 14.70 9.25
N ALA A 85 -6.00 15.05 8.94
CA ALA A 85 -6.83 15.90 9.79
C ALA A 85 -7.12 15.30 11.18
N ASP A 86 -7.26 13.97 11.28
CA ASP A 86 -7.48 13.29 12.57
C ASP A 86 -6.17 13.13 13.34
N TYR A 87 -5.07 12.83 12.65
CA TYR A 87 -3.75 12.74 13.24
C TYR A 87 -3.28 14.08 13.84
N GLU A 88 -3.51 15.18 13.12
CA GLU A 88 -3.14 16.53 13.57
C GLU A 88 -4.00 17.00 14.76
N ARG A 89 -5.24 16.52 14.87
CA ARG A 89 -6.11 16.83 16.01
C ARG A 89 -5.62 16.17 17.29
N GLU A 90 -5.37 14.87 17.24
CA GLU A 90 -4.94 14.07 18.38
C GLU A 90 -4.23 12.81 17.91
N HIS A 91 -3.04 12.52 18.45
CA HIS A 91 -2.32 11.27 18.19
C HIS A 91 -1.50 10.87 19.40
N ILE A 92 -1.12 9.61 19.47
CA ILE A 92 -0.23 9.12 20.53
C ILE A 92 1.15 9.74 20.29
N PRO A 93 1.73 10.46 21.28
CA PRO A 93 3.08 10.99 21.16
C PRO A 93 4.05 9.88 20.80
N SER A 94 4.95 10.13 19.85
CA SER A 94 5.89 9.18 19.24
C SER A 94 5.35 8.20 18.19
N ALA A 95 4.05 8.25 17.84
CA ALA A 95 3.51 7.43 16.75
C ALA A 95 3.61 8.19 15.41
N PRO A 96 4.54 7.88 14.50
CA PRO A 96 4.55 8.48 13.17
C PRO A 96 3.32 8.07 12.36
N ARG A 97 2.80 9.03 11.57
CA ARG A 97 1.70 8.78 10.63
C ARG A 97 2.20 8.04 9.40
N LEU A 98 1.55 6.93 9.07
CA LEU A 98 1.71 6.22 7.80
C LEU A 98 0.33 5.70 7.35
N SER A 99 -0.33 6.46 6.48
CA SER A 99 -1.62 6.07 5.92
C SER A 99 -1.48 5.32 4.59
N PRO A 100 -2.48 4.51 4.19
CA PRO A 100 -2.52 3.91 2.86
C PRO A 100 -2.34 4.94 1.74
N ASP A 101 -2.90 6.14 1.89
CA ASP A 101 -2.78 7.22 0.91
C ASP A 101 -1.32 7.66 0.72
N ASP A 102 -0.52 7.72 1.80
CA ASP A 102 0.92 7.99 1.70
C ASP A 102 1.65 6.92 0.90
N LEU A 103 1.25 5.65 1.05
CA LEU A 103 1.85 4.52 0.32
C LEU A 103 1.43 4.51 -1.16
N MET A 104 0.21 4.97 -1.46
CA MET A 104 -0.27 5.12 -2.83
C MET A 104 0.44 6.27 -3.55
N GLU A 105 0.66 7.40 -2.87
CA GLU A 105 1.30 8.58 -3.46
C GLU A 105 2.83 8.41 -3.56
N LYS A 106 3.48 7.96 -2.48
CA LYS A 106 4.95 7.91 -2.36
C LYS A 106 5.54 6.53 -2.66
N GLY A 107 4.67 5.53 -2.83
CA GLY A 107 5.05 4.15 -3.13
C GLY A 107 5.43 3.31 -1.89
N PRO A 108 5.54 1.98 -2.05
CA PRO A 108 5.81 1.05 -0.94
C PRO A 108 7.19 1.24 -0.29
N ALA A 109 8.16 1.80 -1.01
CA ALA A 109 9.48 2.11 -0.46
C ALA A 109 9.44 3.18 0.66
N TYR A 110 8.36 3.98 0.73
CA TYR A 110 8.19 4.98 1.79
C TYR A 110 8.03 4.32 3.17
N ALA A 111 7.45 3.12 3.25
CA ALA A 111 7.30 2.36 4.49
C ALA A 111 8.65 2.01 5.14
N ALA A 112 9.71 1.84 4.34
CA ALA A 112 11.04 1.47 4.83
C ALA A 112 11.69 2.55 5.70
N LYS A 113 11.16 3.79 5.70
CA LYS A 113 11.59 4.85 6.61
C LYS A 113 11.10 4.64 8.04
N PHE A 114 10.00 3.92 8.20
CA PHE A 114 9.31 3.77 9.47
C PHE A 114 9.54 2.41 10.09
N ALA A 115 9.66 1.35 9.29
CA ALA A 115 9.82 0.00 9.82
C ALA A 115 10.77 -0.85 8.95
N LYS A 116 11.52 -1.73 9.62
CA LYS A 116 12.34 -2.77 9.00
C LYS A 116 11.58 -4.09 9.01
N LYS A 117 12.08 -5.06 8.21
CA LYS A 117 11.45 -6.36 7.99
C LYS A 117 11.15 -7.15 9.27
N ASP A 118 11.95 -6.97 10.31
CA ASP A 118 11.86 -7.74 11.57
C ASP A 118 11.28 -6.91 12.75
N ASP A 119 10.83 -5.68 12.49
CA ASP A 119 10.25 -4.82 13.52
C ASP A 119 8.80 -5.21 13.80
N ILE A 120 8.42 -5.14 15.09
CA ILE A 120 7.02 -5.31 15.50
C ILE A 120 6.29 -4.00 15.23
N ILE A 121 5.37 -4.03 14.27
CA ILE A 121 4.54 -2.88 13.89
C ILE A 121 3.18 -3.00 14.58
N VAL A 122 2.78 -1.95 15.28
CA VAL A 122 1.45 -1.80 15.85
C VAL A 122 0.75 -0.67 15.12
N GLY A 123 -0.27 -1.00 14.33
CA GLY A 123 -1.14 -0.01 13.70
C GLY A 123 -2.35 0.26 14.58
N TYR A 124 -2.74 1.53 14.71
CA TYR A 124 -4.00 1.94 15.34
C TYR A 124 -4.72 3.00 14.51
#